data_AF-A0A7S3TLI2-F1
#
_entry.id   AF-A0A7S3TLI2-F1
#
_cell.length_a   1.000
_cell.length_b   1.000
_cell.length_c   1.000
_cell.angle_alpha   90.00
_cell.angle_beta   90.00
_cell.angle_gamma   90.00
#
_symmetry.space_group_name_H-M   'P 1'
#
loop_
_entity.id
_entity.type
_entity.pdbx_description
1 polymer ?
#
loop_
_entity_poly.entity_id
_entity_poly.type
_entity_poly.pdbx_seq_one_letter_code
_entity_poly.pdbx_strand_id
1 'polypeptide(L)'
;MPTFGVMDGEVVDVPSLQAPGFIKAAADGAFPDAASASAGALELEVRSTTPQYAGFRVSLAAGAVAPPYSCAGGGSIPLSRGCYKAKFSVPAGDGWHAVSVPFASFSDLWSPATGEHTKECSEDASACLTAKKLSSLQRVELWAEGAVGKVHLELKSVSAVPAAPHPNSTPLLTVSSPAALAAAAAPAAATTASRTATRPPAPFGTCSGAVQKQLRFGISGREQPTVPVPLPATESLAEAVCCDNRTVAYAEPRFLYQAPDIALYSRLDAGVTTFYDSVCGLPLFRAPLNRSLAAFKADTDEHGWPSFRTAEVVAANVVTDVKSGLVSSRCGTHLGSYLPDGAGPRWCMDLSCIAGSPAGSPASQGTAVTAAA
;
A
#
# COMPACT_ATOMS: atom_id res chain seq x y z
N MET A 1 5.22 21.95 -1.13
CA MET A 1 4.61 20.77 -0.47
C MET A 1 5.59 20.27 0.58
N PRO A 2 5.15 19.78 1.75
CA PRO A 2 6.07 19.21 2.72
C PRO A 2 6.88 18.09 2.06
N THR A 3 8.20 18.12 2.25
CA THR A 3 9.17 17.19 1.64
C THR A 3 9.37 15.94 2.50
N PHE A 4 8.35 15.54 3.26
CA PHE A 4 8.38 14.44 4.23
C PHE A 4 6.97 13.85 4.42
N GLY A 5 6.91 12.59 4.84
CA GLY A 5 5.67 11.90 5.21
C GLY A 5 5.28 12.18 6.66
N VAL A 6 3.98 12.12 6.96
CA VAL A 6 3.42 12.34 8.31
C VAL A 6 2.54 11.15 8.68
N MET A 7 2.80 10.57 9.84
CA MET A 7 1.92 9.63 10.55
C MET A 7 1.41 10.34 11.81
N ASP A 8 0.13 10.68 11.83
CA ASP A 8 -0.51 11.37 12.94
C ASP A 8 -1.82 10.66 13.31
N GLY A 9 -2.01 10.37 14.58
CA GLY A 9 -3.20 9.70 15.09
C GLY A 9 -3.07 9.24 16.54
N GLU A 10 -3.94 8.32 16.94
CA GLU A 10 -3.95 7.73 18.27
C GLU A 10 -4.16 6.22 18.16
N VAL A 11 -3.26 5.45 18.75
CA VAL A 11 -3.44 4.02 18.92
C VAL A 11 -4.26 3.80 20.18
N VAL A 12 -5.43 3.21 20.02
CA VAL A 12 -6.36 2.87 21.11
C VAL A 12 -6.53 1.36 21.18
N ASP A 13 -7.02 0.87 22.31
CA ASP A 13 -7.40 -0.53 22.45
C ASP A 13 -8.57 -0.88 21.53
N VAL A 14 -8.44 -1.98 20.82
CA VAL A 14 -9.49 -2.56 20.00
C VAL A 14 -10.38 -3.42 20.92
N PRO A 15 -11.65 -3.05 21.18
CA PRO A 15 -12.47 -3.70 22.21
C PRO A 15 -12.65 -5.21 22.01
N SER A 16 -12.71 -5.67 20.75
CA SER A 16 -12.86 -7.10 20.43
C SER A 16 -11.58 -7.92 20.64
N LEU A 17 -10.41 -7.27 20.59
CA LEU A 17 -9.10 -7.93 20.73
C LEU A 17 -8.50 -7.73 22.12
N GLN A 18 -9.04 -6.80 22.92
CA GLN A 18 -8.49 -6.39 24.21
C GLN A 18 -7.00 -6.05 24.13
N ALA A 19 -6.59 -5.45 23.01
CA ALA A 19 -5.20 -5.16 22.68
C ALA A 19 -5.10 -3.85 21.90
N PRO A 20 -3.95 -3.15 21.94
CA PRO A 20 -3.73 -1.94 21.16
C PRO A 20 -3.89 -2.22 19.66
N GLY A 21 -4.56 -1.31 18.95
CA GLY A 21 -4.59 -1.32 17.48
C GLY A 21 -3.24 -0.92 16.88
N PHE A 22 -3.28 -0.47 15.62
CA PHE A 22 -2.10 0.07 14.98
C PHE A 22 -2.43 1.17 13.96
N ILE A 23 -1.45 2.03 13.71
CA ILE A 23 -1.40 2.93 12.55
C ILE A 23 -0.22 2.48 11.70
N LYS A 24 -0.41 2.41 10.38
CA LYS A 24 0.61 1.92 9.47
C LYS A 24 0.72 2.76 8.21
N ALA A 25 1.95 3.03 7.80
CA ALA A 25 2.30 3.49 6.47
C ALA A 25 3.17 2.44 5.77
N ALA A 26 2.90 2.16 4.50
CA ALA A 26 3.62 1.16 3.72
C ALA A 26 4.00 1.69 2.35
N ALA A 27 5.17 1.29 1.87
CA ALA A 27 5.63 1.51 0.51
C ALA A 27 6.07 0.18 -0.10
N ASP A 28 5.48 -0.18 -1.24
CA ASP A 28 5.87 -1.32 -2.08
C ASP A 28 6.60 -0.77 -3.32
N GLY A 29 7.66 -1.44 -3.76
CA GLY A 29 8.41 -0.99 -4.93
C GLY A 29 9.77 -1.65 -5.10
N ALA A 30 10.53 -1.14 -6.07
CA ALA A 30 11.93 -1.48 -6.23
C ALA A 30 12.77 -0.61 -5.30
N PHE A 31 13.56 -1.24 -4.44
CA PHE A 31 14.47 -0.57 -3.52
C PHE A 31 15.93 -0.81 -3.96
N PRO A 32 16.85 0.12 -3.68
CA PRO A 32 18.28 -0.10 -3.90
C PRO A 32 18.78 -1.36 -3.17
N ASP A 33 19.76 -2.03 -3.77
CA ASP A 33 20.47 -3.13 -3.13
C ASP A 33 21.22 -2.62 -1.87
N ALA A 34 20.85 -3.14 -0.71
CA ALA A 34 21.44 -2.79 0.58
C ALA A 34 22.37 -3.88 1.16
N ALA A 35 22.75 -4.90 0.38
CA ALA A 35 23.55 -6.02 0.87
C ALA A 35 24.89 -5.61 1.48
N SER A 36 25.57 -4.62 0.89
CA SER A 36 26.85 -4.11 1.42
C SER A 36 26.72 -3.42 2.78
N ALA A 37 25.51 -2.99 3.14
CA ALA A 37 25.21 -2.36 4.42
C ALA A 37 24.77 -3.37 5.49
N SER A 38 24.80 -4.68 5.25
CA SER A 38 24.23 -5.69 6.16
C SER A 38 24.83 -5.72 7.57
N ALA A 39 26.05 -5.22 7.74
CA ALA A 39 26.69 -5.05 9.06
C ALA A 39 26.33 -3.73 9.75
N GLY A 40 25.68 -2.81 9.04
CA GLY A 40 25.26 -1.49 9.51
C GLY A 40 23.79 -1.45 9.90
N ALA A 41 23.10 -0.41 9.44
CA ALA A 41 21.77 -0.06 9.93
C ALA A 41 20.85 0.50 8.85
N LEU A 42 19.56 0.42 9.12
CA LEU A 42 18.56 1.27 8.51
C LEU A 42 18.56 2.61 9.27
N GLU A 43 18.82 3.70 8.57
CA GLU A 43 18.75 5.05 9.12
C GLU A 43 17.43 5.71 8.70
N LEU A 44 16.71 6.24 9.68
CA LEU A 44 15.45 6.95 9.51
C LEU A 44 15.67 8.41 9.90
N GLU A 45 15.51 9.35 8.96
CA GLU A 45 15.52 10.78 9.28
C GLU A 45 14.11 11.19 9.72
N VAL A 46 13.90 11.27 11.03
CA VAL A 46 12.59 11.41 11.65
C VAL A 46 12.53 12.50 12.71
N ARG A 47 11.33 12.97 13.02
CA ARG A 47 11.05 13.73 14.24
C ARG A 47 9.64 13.43 14.75
N SER A 48 9.38 13.70 16.02
CA SER A 48 8.12 13.36 16.66
C SER A 48 7.76 14.40 17.73
N THR A 49 6.50 14.83 17.75
CA THR A 49 5.93 15.61 18.87
C THR A 49 5.40 14.68 19.98
N THR A 50 5.47 13.37 19.77
CA THR A 50 5.13 12.32 20.75
C THR A 50 6.31 11.36 20.96
N PRO A 51 7.52 11.86 21.30
CA PRO A 51 8.73 11.02 21.44
C PRO A 51 8.59 9.94 22.53
N GLN A 52 7.66 10.12 23.47
CA GLN A 52 7.31 9.15 24.52
C GLN A 52 6.51 7.94 24.02
N TYR A 53 6.02 7.95 22.78
CA TYR A 53 5.27 6.82 22.23
C TYR A 53 6.19 5.60 22.05
N ALA A 54 5.91 4.52 22.79
CA ALA A 54 6.79 3.35 22.87
C ALA A 54 6.52 2.28 21.79
N GLY A 55 5.61 2.54 20.83
CA GLY A 55 5.15 1.56 19.85
C GLY A 55 5.72 1.71 18.44
N PHE A 56 6.69 2.60 18.22
CA PHE A 56 7.27 2.81 16.90
C PHE A 56 8.06 1.59 16.42
N ARG A 57 7.70 1.08 15.24
CA ARG A 57 8.38 -0.04 14.59
C ARG A 57 8.55 0.22 13.10
N VAL A 58 9.57 -0.43 12.55
CA VAL A 58 9.83 -0.49 11.11
C VAL A 58 9.85 -1.95 10.70
N SER A 59 9.27 -2.26 9.54
CA SER A 59 9.40 -3.58 8.94
C SER A 59 9.87 -3.51 7.49
N LEU A 60 10.64 -4.51 7.11
CA LEU A 60 11.23 -4.69 5.78
C LEU A 60 10.81 -6.05 5.25
N ALA A 61 10.09 -6.09 4.13
CA ALA A 61 9.90 -7.33 3.41
C ALA A 61 11.07 -7.55 2.45
N ALA A 62 11.72 -8.70 2.57
CA ALA A 62 12.94 -9.01 1.85
C ALA A 62 12.94 -10.47 1.38
N GLY A 63 12.96 -10.66 0.06
CA GLY A 63 12.85 -11.97 -0.58
C GLY A 63 11.66 -12.79 -0.05
N ALA A 64 10.54 -12.11 0.19
CA ALA A 64 9.26 -12.69 0.57
C ALA A 64 8.48 -13.12 -0.68
N VAL A 65 7.74 -14.22 -0.56
CA VAL A 65 6.86 -14.71 -1.64
C VAL A 65 5.68 -13.76 -1.83
N ALA A 66 5.11 -13.26 -0.73
CA ALA A 66 4.00 -12.32 -0.73
C ALA A 66 4.25 -11.22 0.32
N PRO A 67 4.95 -10.12 -0.04
CA PRO A 67 5.38 -9.09 0.92
C PRO A 67 4.26 -8.56 1.84
N PRO A 68 3.04 -8.24 1.36
CA PRO A 68 1.97 -7.76 2.22
C PRO A 68 1.49 -8.82 3.23
N TYR A 69 1.44 -10.10 2.81
CA TYR A 69 1.06 -11.22 3.67
C TYR A 69 2.15 -11.53 4.70
N SER A 70 3.42 -11.54 4.26
CA SER A 70 4.56 -11.70 5.16
C SER A 70 4.57 -10.64 6.24
N CYS A 71 4.28 -9.39 5.89
CA CYS A 71 4.21 -8.30 6.85
C CYS A 71 2.91 -8.20 7.66
N ALA A 72 1.97 -9.14 7.50
CA ALA A 72 0.80 -9.23 8.38
C ALA A 72 1.13 -9.95 9.71
N GLY A 73 2.18 -10.78 9.76
CA GLY A 73 2.54 -11.48 10.99
C GLY A 73 3.88 -12.20 11.01
N GLY A 74 4.78 -11.89 10.07
CA GLY A 74 6.12 -12.48 10.00
C GLY A 74 6.04 -14.00 9.98
N GLY A 75 7.01 -14.67 10.56
CA GLY A 75 7.04 -16.13 10.70
C GLY A 75 6.11 -16.72 11.75
N SER A 76 5.26 -15.92 12.41
CA SER A 76 4.24 -16.44 13.32
C SER A 76 2.98 -16.94 12.60
N ILE A 77 2.80 -16.58 11.32
CA ILE A 77 1.70 -17.09 10.49
C ILE A 77 2.27 -18.14 9.50
N PRO A 78 1.51 -19.20 9.12
CA PRO A 78 1.98 -20.15 8.13
C PRO A 78 2.27 -19.48 6.78
N LEU A 79 3.45 -19.78 6.21
CA LEU A 79 3.89 -19.33 4.88
C LEU A 79 4.09 -17.80 4.71
N SER A 80 4.20 -17.04 5.80
CA SER A 80 4.39 -15.57 5.81
C SER A 80 5.81 -15.12 6.17
N ARG A 81 6.82 -15.97 5.95
CA ARG A 81 8.23 -15.61 6.18
C ARG A 81 8.69 -14.47 5.26
N GLY A 82 9.72 -13.76 5.69
CA GLY A 82 10.42 -12.73 4.91
C GLY A 82 9.96 -11.31 5.21
N CYS A 83 9.31 -11.05 6.34
CA CYS A 83 9.06 -9.68 6.81
C CYS A 83 9.68 -9.48 8.19
N TYR A 84 10.76 -8.72 8.19
CA TYR A 84 11.59 -8.51 9.36
C TYR A 84 11.15 -7.22 10.03
N LYS A 85 10.91 -7.25 11.34
CA LYS A 85 10.46 -6.10 12.12
C LYS A 85 11.55 -5.71 13.12
N ALA A 86 11.61 -4.42 13.46
CA ALA A 86 12.44 -3.89 14.52
C ALA A 86 11.74 -2.71 15.19
N LYS A 87 12.00 -2.53 16.48
CA LYS A 87 11.51 -1.40 17.27
C LYS A 87 12.53 -0.26 17.25
N PHE A 88 12.04 0.97 17.25
CA PHE A 88 12.89 2.16 17.38
C PHE A 88 12.24 3.20 18.29
N SER A 89 13.00 4.22 18.67
CA SER A 89 12.52 5.35 19.46
C SER A 89 13.03 6.64 18.86
N VAL A 90 12.22 7.69 18.97
CA VAL A 90 12.56 9.02 18.44
C VAL A 90 13.01 9.89 19.61
N PRO A 91 14.21 10.49 19.55
CA PRO A 91 14.64 11.45 20.56
C PRO A 91 13.63 12.61 20.70
N ALA A 92 13.47 13.13 21.92
CA ALA A 92 12.67 14.32 22.14
C ALA A 92 13.36 15.55 21.54
N GLY A 93 12.58 16.42 20.89
CA GLY A 93 13.05 17.67 20.30
C GLY A 93 12.28 18.03 19.04
N ASP A 94 12.44 19.28 18.59
CA ASP A 94 11.76 19.81 17.40
C ASP A 94 12.56 19.58 16.10
N GLY A 95 13.81 19.10 16.24
CA GLY A 95 14.76 18.88 15.15
C GLY A 95 14.61 17.53 14.47
N TRP A 96 15.20 17.40 13.28
CA TRP A 96 15.34 16.11 12.60
C TRP A 96 16.43 15.27 13.26
N HIS A 97 16.14 14.00 13.49
CA HIS A 97 17.05 13.03 14.08
C HIS A 97 17.29 11.89 13.10
N ALA A 98 18.55 11.54 12.88
CA ALA A 98 18.94 10.32 12.18
C ALA A 98 18.90 9.15 13.19
N VAL A 99 17.79 8.41 13.20
CA VAL A 99 17.61 7.25 14.07
C VAL A 99 18.18 6.02 13.37
N SER A 100 19.20 5.41 13.97
CA SER A 100 19.86 4.21 13.46
C SER A 100 19.22 2.95 14.04
N VAL A 101 18.70 2.09 13.18
CA VAL A 101 18.11 0.78 13.52
C VAL A 101 19.00 -0.31 12.93
N PRO A 102 19.89 -0.94 13.72
CA PRO A 102 20.83 -1.95 13.22
C PRO A 102 20.12 -3.08 12.48
N PHE A 103 20.62 -3.53 11.32
CA PHE A 103 19.98 -4.64 10.61
C PHE A 103 19.99 -5.95 11.44
N ALA A 104 20.96 -6.10 12.35
CA ALA A 104 21.03 -7.20 13.30
C ALA A 104 19.92 -7.18 14.37
N SER A 105 19.25 -6.05 14.59
CA SER A 105 18.13 -5.94 15.53
C SER A 105 16.78 -6.25 14.89
N PHE A 106 16.75 -6.66 13.62
CA PHE A 106 15.54 -7.08 12.95
C PHE A 106 15.30 -8.58 13.14
N SER A 107 14.02 -8.96 13.30
CA SER A 107 13.60 -10.36 13.34
C SER A 107 12.40 -10.61 12.42
N ASP A 108 12.42 -11.73 11.70
CA ASP A 108 11.25 -12.28 10.98
C ASP A 108 10.30 -13.03 11.92
N LEU A 109 10.62 -13.18 13.20
CA LEU A 109 9.79 -13.91 14.18
C LEU A 109 9.22 -12.93 15.19
N TRP A 110 7.98 -12.50 14.98
CA TRP A 110 7.32 -11.49 15.81
C TRP A 110 5.80 -11.71 15.88
N SER A 111 5.20 -11.26 16.97
CA SER A 111 3.76 -11.41 17.25
C SER A 111 2.93 -10.45 16.41
N PRO A 112 1.95 -10.92 15.61
CA PRO A 112 1.05 -10.04 14.86
C PRO A 112 0.16 -9.16 15.76
N ALA A 113 -0.01 -9.51 17.03
CA ALA A 113 -0.83 -8.76 17.97
C ALA A 113 -0.09 -7.58 18.62
N THR A 114 1.23 -7.70 18.82
CA THR A 114 2.01 -6.72 19.60
C THR A 114 3.18 -6.12 18.82
N GLY A 115 3.58 -6.72 17.70
CA GLY A 115 4.81 -6.39 16.98
C GLY A 115 6.09 -6.75 17.73
N GLU A 116 6.01 -7.37 18.91
CA GLU A 116 7.18 -7.79 19.69
C GLU A 116 7.77 -9.08 19.12
N HIS A 117 9.09 -9.21 19.21
CA HIS A 117 9.79 -10.41 18.73
C HIS A 117 9.40 -11.62 19.58
N THR A 118 9.21 -12.76 18.92
CA THR A 118 9.03 -14.06 19.59
C THR A 118 10.35 -14.84 19.65
N LYS A 119 11.30 -14.51 18.76
CA LYS A 119 12.70 -14.90 18.83
C LYS A 119 13.57 -13.83 18.19
N GLU A 120 14.77 -13.67 18.70
CA GLU A 120 15.77 -12.79 18.11
C GLU A 120 16.59 -13.49 17.02
N CYS A 121 17.16 -12.70 16.11
CA CYS A 121 18.13 -13.19 15.12
C CYS A 121 19.34 -13.89 15.77
N SER A 122 19.78 -13.41 16.95
CA SER A 122 20.87 -14.03 17.72
C SER A 122 20.52 -15.42 18.26
N GLU A 123 19.22 -15.73 18.38
CA GLU A 123 18.72 -16.99 18.92
C GLU A 123 18.32 -17.97 17.81
N ASP A 124 17.79 -17.45 16.70
CA ASP A 124 17.34 -18.22 15.55
C ASP A 124 17.82 -17.55 14.26
N ALA A 125 18.86 -18.13 13.65
CA ALA A 125 19.46 -17.59 12.44
C ALA A 125 18.47 -17.48 11.26
N SER A 126 17.35 -18.24 11.27
CA SER A 126 16.31 -18.11 10.24
C SER A 126 15.56 -16.78 10.31
N ALA A 127 15.56 -16.14 11.48
CA ALA A 127 14.90 -14.86 11.71
C ALA A 127 15.73 -13.65 11.25
N CYS A 128 16.99 -13.86 10.86
CA CYS A 128 17.93 -12.77 10.56
C CYS A 128 17.70 -12.11 9.19
N LEU A 129 17.76 -10.78 9.18
CA LEU A 129 17.81 -9.99 7.96
C LEU A 129 19.23 -9.98 7.37
N THR A 130 19.52 -10.96 6.51
CA THR A 130 20.86 -11.16 5.92
C THR A 130 21.16 -10.24 4.73
N ALA A 131 22.43 -10.15 4.33
CA ALA A 131 22.85 -9.43 3.12
C ALA A 131 22.09 -9.86 1.86
N LYS A 132 21.90 -11.17 1.65
CA LYS A 132 21.12 -11.71 0.52
C LYS A 132 19.66 -11.25 0.55
N LYS A 133 19.10 -11.06 1.74
CA LYS A 133 17.74 -10.54 1.90
C LYS A 133 17.71 -9.05 1.59
N LEU A 134 18.68 -8.29 2.09
CA LEU A 134 18.82 -6.85 1.82
C LEU A 134 19.02 -6.49 0.33
N SER A 135 19.52 -7.40 -0.51
CA SER A 135 19.55 -7.18 -1.97
C SER A 135 18.22 -7.42 -2.69
N SER A 136 17.17 -7.82 -1.95
CA SER A 136 15.85 -8.18 -2.50
C SER A 136 14.71 -7.57 -1.68
N LEU A 137 14.90 -6.32 -1.25
CA LEU A 137 13.88 -5.52 -0.58
C LEU A 137 12.69 -5.28 -1.50
N GLN A 138 11.49 -5.51 -0.97
CA GLN A 138 10.23 -5.42 -1.72
C GLN A 138 9.23 -4.45 -1.08
N ARG A 139 9.35 -4.22 0.23
CA ARG A 139 8.41 -3.39 1.01
C ARG A 139 9.09 -2.79 2.23
N VAL A 140 8.75 -1.55 2.55
CA VAL A 140 9.11 -0.87 3.80
C VAL A 140 7.83 -0.41 4.48
N GLU A 141 7.70 -0.63 5.78
CA GLU A 141 6.57 -0.13 6.55
C GLU A 141 7.01 0.54 7.84
N LEU A 142 6.32 1.62 8.20
CA LEU A 142 6.38 2.23 9.51
C LEU A 142 5.08 1.92 10.25
N TRP A 143 5.22 1.62 11.53
CA TRP A 143 4.14 1.23 12.40
C TRP A 143 4.16 2.03 13.69
N ALA A 144 2.97 2.38 14.16
CA ALA A 144 2.70 2.59 15.56
C ALA A 144 1.78 1.46 16.01
N GLU A 145 2.29 0.54 16.82
CA GLU A 145 1.56 -0.67 17.24
C GLU A 145 1.99 -1.13 18.64
N GLY A 146 1.20 -2.00 19.29
CA GLY A 146 1.59 -2.64 20.55
C GLY A 146 1.73 -1.71 21.76
N ALA A 147 1.34 -0.44 21.62
CA ALA A 147 1.27 0.55 22.71
C ALA A 147 0.13 1.53 22.46
N VAL A 148 -0.68 1.80 23.48
CA VAL A 148 -1.74 2.82 23.45
C VAL A 148 -1.10 4.21 23.58
N GLY A 149 -1.60 5.17 22.82
CA GLY A 149 -1.23 6.57 22.96
C GLY A 149 -1.33 7.37 21.67
N LYS A 150 -1.18 8.68 21.81
CA LYS A 150 -1.05 9.59 20.68
C LYS A 150 0.26 9.37 19.95
N VAL A 151 0.19 9.46 18.64
CA VAL A 151 1.26 9.16 17.70
C VAL A 151 1.40 10.33 16.75
N HIS A 152 2.60 10.88 16.69
CA HIS A 152 3.01 11.82 15.65
C HIS A 152 4.43 11.48 15.22
N LEU A 153 4.63 11.09 13.98
CA LEU A 153 5.93 10.80 13.41
C LEU A 153 6.01 11.45 12.02
N GLU A 154 7.01 12.29 11.83
CA GLU A 154 7.38 12.77 10.50
C GLU A 154 8.60 12.00 10.02
N LEU A 155 8.57 11.54 8.77
CA LEU A 155 9.64 10.80 8.11
C LEU A 155 10.10 11.56 6.87
N LYS A 156 11.35 11.99 6.85
CA LYS A 156 11.94 12.68 5.71
C LYS A 156 12.65 11.74 4.76
N SER A 157 13.39 10.76 5.28
CA SER A 157 14.11 9.81 4.44
C SER A 157 14.35 8.47 5.15
N VAL A 158 14.55 7.42 4.34
CA VAL A 158 14.94 6.08 4.76
C VAL A 158 16.17 5.68 3.94
N SER A 159 17.26 5.30 4.60
CA SER A 159 18.51 4.91 3.94
C SER A 159 19.16 3.72 4.62
N ALA A 160 19.89 2.90 3.85
CA ALA A 160 20.79 1.91 4.41
C ALA A 160 22.18 2.53 4.57
N VAL A 161 22.76 2.43 5.77
CA VAL A 161 24.10 2.97 6.07
C VAL A 161 25.02 1.84 6.51
N PRO A 162 26.31 1.86 6.09
CA PRO A 162 27.28 0.87 6.55
C PRO A 162 27.52 1.01 8.06
N ALA A 163 28.10 -0.03 8.66
CA ALA A 163 28.49 0.02 10.07
C ALA A 163 29.38 1.24 10.31
N ALA A 164 29.02 2.07 11.29
CA ALA A 164 29.90 3.13 11.73
C ALA A 164 31.21 2.50 12.23
N PRO A 165 32.39 3.04 11.86
CA PRO A 165 33.65 2.59 12.42
C PRO A 165 33.59 2.71 13.95
N HIS A 166 33.87 1.64 14.68
CA HIS A 166 33.92 1.68 16.14
C HIS A 166 34.95 2.73 16.61
N PRO A 167 34.65 3.55 17.64
CA PRO A 167 35.58 4.55 18.17
C PRO A 167 36.82 3.99 18.90
N ASN A 168 37.08 2.68 18.84
CA ASN A 168 38.26 2.04 19.45
C ASN A 168 39.22 1.42 18.43
N SER A 169 39.31 1.96 17.22
CA SER A 169 40.36 1.60 16.28
C SER A 169 40.88 2.83 15.56
N THR A 170 42.01 3.35 16.03
CA THR A 170 42.79 4.39 15.37
C THR A 170 44.27 4.02 15.52
N PRO A 171 45.17 4.31 14.56
CA PRO A 171 44.97 4.39 13.10
C PRO A 171 46.14 3.81 12.28
N LEU A 172 46.00 3.76 10.95
CA LEU A 172 47.10 4.25 10.09
C LEU A 172 46.56 5.08 8.93
N LEU A 173 47.15 6.26 8.79
CA LEU A 173 46.82 7.36 7.90
C LEU A 173 47.05 6.99 6.44
N THR A 174 46.19 7.47 5.54
CA THR A 174 46.64 8.29 4.40
C THR A 174 45.63 9.39 4.12
N VAL A 175 46.14 10.61 4.13
CA VAL A 175 45.45 11.85 3.78
C VAL A 175 45.42 11.96 2.25
N SER A 176 44.26 12.31 1.68
CA SER A 176 44.18 13.05 0.42
C SER A 176 42.83 13.79 0.30
N SER A 177 42.93 15.10 0.52
CA SER A 177 42.15 16.28 0.09
C SER A 177 40.63 16.25 -0.19
N PRO A 178 39.91 17.33 0.21
CA PRO A 178 38.55 17.61 -0.23
C PRO A 178 38.57 18.51 -1.48
N ALA A 179 37.98 18.06 -2.59
CA ALA A 179 37.58 18.95 -3.67
C ALA A 179 36.46 18.32 -4.52
N ALA A 180 35.40 19.10 -4.70
CA ALA A 180 34.37 19.00 -5.74
C ALA A 180 33.39 17.82 -5.69
N LEU A 181 32.16 18.10 -5.28
CA LEU A 181 31.02 18.03 -6.19
C LEU A 181 29.84 18.85 -5.64
N ALA A 182 29.84 20.14 -5.96
CA ALA A 182 28.61 20.89 -6.12
C ALA A 182 28.40 21.02 -7.64
N ALA A 183 27.43 20.30 -8.18
CA ALA A 183 26.84 20.61 -9.48
C ALA A 183 25.44 20.01 -9.54
N ALA A 184 24.47 20.90 -9.70
CA ALA A 184 23.07 20.63 -9.88
C ALA A 184 22.79 19.87 -11.19
N ALA A 185 21.74 19.04 -11.20
CA ALA A 185 20.97 18.77 -12.39
C ALA A 185 19.47 18.73 -12.04
N ALA A 186 18.73 19.56 -12.75
CA ALA A 186 17.30 19.89 -12.66
C ALA A 186 16.36 18.69 -12.95
N PRO A 187 15.04 18.79 -12.66
CA PRO A 187 14.12 17.69 -12.88
C PRO A 187 13.86 17.50 -14.37
N ALA A 188 13.99 16.26 -14.85
CA ALA A 188 13.51 15.89 -16.17
C ALA A 188 11.98 15.92 -16.17
N ALA A 189 11.42 16.76 -17.04
CA ALA A 189 9.99 16.85 -17.30
C ALA A 189 9.44 15.47 -17.71
N ALA A 190 8.32 15.09 -17.09
CA ALA A 190 7.54 13.93 -17.49
C ALA A 190 6.90 14.21 -18.86
N THR A 191 7.41 13.55 -19.90
CA THR A 191 6.74 13.49 -21.20
C THR A 191 5.52 12.58 -21.05
N THR A 192 4.32 13.15 -21.13
CA THR A 192 3.05 12.42 -21.25
C THR A 192 3.05 11.64 -22.56
N ALA A 193 3.35 10.34 -22.48
CA ALA A 193 3.09 9.41 -23.56
C ALA A 193 1.60 9.04 -23.56
N SER A 194 0.90 9.43 -24.63
CA SER A 194 -0.49 9.05 -24.89
C SER A 194 -0.61 7.53 -25.01
N ARG A 195 -1.34 6.88 -24.09
CA ARG A 195 -1.56 5.41 -24.10
C ARG A 195 -2.60 4.99 -25.14
N THR A 196 -2.28 3.91 -25.86
CA THR A 196 -3.15 3.24 -26.86
C THR A 196 -3.64 1.85 -26.41
N ALA A 197 -3.19 1.32 -25.27
CA ALA A 197 -3.72 0.07 -24.74
C ALA A 197 -4.95 0.36 -23.88
N THR A 198 -6.05 -0.34 -24.16
CA THR A 198 -7.35 -0.16 -23.49
C THR A 198 -7.92 -1.49 -22.97
N ARG A 199 -7.14 -2.59 -23.12
CA ARG A 199 -7.48 -3.97 -22.75
C ARG A 199 -6.19 -4.77 -22.53
N PRO A 200 -6.16 -5.75 -21.59
CA PRO A 200 -5.04 -6.68 -21.48
C PRO A 200 -4.78 -7.45 -22.78
N PRO A 201 -3.53 -7.82 -23.08
CA PRO A 201 -3.18 -8.50 -24.32
C PRO A 201 -3.86 -9.87 -24.43
N ALA A 202 -4.22 -10.29 -25.64
CA ALA A 202 -4.65 -11.66 -25.88
C ALA A 202 -3.51 -12.64 -25.52
N PRO A 203 -3.81 -13.81 -24.90
CA PRO A 203 -5.13 -14.38 -24.63
C PRO A 203 -5.72 -14.02 -23.24
N PHE A 204 -5.17 -13.04 -22.53
CA PHE A 204 -5.44 -12.83 -21.10
C PHE A 204 -6.66 -11.95 -20.81
N GLY A 205 -7.04 -11.06 -21.74
CA GLY A 205 -8.16 -10.14 -21.56
C GLY A 205 -9.54 -10.81 -21.51
N THR A 206 -10.24 -10.75 -20.39
CA THR A 206 -11.57 -11.35 -20.13
C THR A 206 -12.74 -10.41 -20.36
N CYS A 207 -12.56 -9.10 -20.20
CA CYS A 207 -13.63 -8.12 -20.32
C CYS A 207 -14.24 -8.03 -21.72
N SER A 208 -15.53 -7.73 -21.79
CA SER A 208 -16.28 -7.54 -23.04
C SER A 208 -15.86 -6.30 -23.82
N GLY A 209 -15.23 -5.34 -23.15
CA GLY A 209 -14.80 -4.08 -23.72
C GLY A 209 -13.55 -3.53 -23.05
N ALA A 210 -13.22 -2.32 -23.46
CA ALA A 210 -12.07 -1.57 -22.98
C ALA A 210 -12.36 -0.89 -21.64
N VAL A 211 -11.37 -0.79 -20.75
CA VAL A 211 -11.50 0.01 -19.53
C VAL A 211 -11.71 1.48 -19.91
N GLN A 212 -12.60 2.18 -19.21
CA GLN A 212 -12.87 3.59 -19.45
C GLN A 212 -11.60 4.42 -19.22
N LYS A 213 -11.33 5.40 -20.10
CA LYS A 213 -10.14 6.25 -20.02
C LYS A 213 -10.11 7.13 -18.75
N GLN A 214 -11.28 7.57 -18.31
CA GLN A 214 -11.47 8.51 -17.20
C GLN A 214 -12.26 7.83 -16.08
N LEU A 215 -11.54 7.08 -15.25
CA LEU A 215 -12.04 6.48 -14.03
C LEU A 215 -12.06 7.54 -12.91
N ARG A 216 -13.09 7.43 -12.07
CA ARG A 216 -13.33 8.29 -10.92
C ARG A 216 -12.33 8.02 -9.81
N PHE A 217 -12.43 8.84 -8.78
CA PHE A 217 -11.69 8.70 -7.53
C PHE A 217 -10.16 8.74 -7.68
N GLY A 218 -9.63 9.23 -8.81
CA GLY A 218 -8.18 9.27 -9.07
C GLY A 218 -7.61 7.96 -9.62
N ILE A 219 -8.43 6.93 -9.86
CA ILE A 219 -7.98 5.61 -10.31
C ILE A 219 -7.29 5.66 -11.68
N SER A 220 -7.67 6.59 -12.57
CA SER A 220 -6.96 6.77 -13.85
C SER A 220 -5.46 7.03 -13.70
N GLY A 221 -5.00 7.56 -12.55
CA GLY A 221 -3.58 7.76 -12.28
C GLY A 221 -2.81 6.47 -11.95
N ARG A 222 -3.48 5.33 -11.79
CA ARG A 222 -2.87 4.03 -11.45
C ARG A 222 -2.45 3.29 -12.70
N GLU A 223 -1.42 3.84 -13.33
CA GLU A 223 -0.88 3.36 -14.59
C GLU A 223 0.10 2.18 -14.46
N GLN A 224 0.54 1.88 -13.25
CA GLN A 224 1.46 0.77 -12.96
C GLN A 224 0.81 -0.17 -11.93
N PRO A 225 0.31 -1.34 -12.34
CA PRO A 225 -0.32 -2.30 -11.46
C PRO A 225 0.71 -2.90 -10.48
N THR A 226 0.34 -3.00 -9.21
CA THR A 226 1.10 -3.72 -8.18
C THR A 226 0.41 -5.05 -7.88
N VAL A 227 0.50 -5.99 -8.82
CA VAL A 227 -0.08 -7.34 -8.71
C VAL A 227 1.02 -8.41 -8.82
N PRO A 228 0.88 -9.59 -8.19
CA PRO A 228 1.94 -10.62 -8.15
C PRO A 228 2.00 -11.45 -9.44
N VAL A 229 1.84 -10.80 -10.59
CA VAL A 229 1.90 -11.39 -11.92
C VAL A 229 2.71 -10.45 -12.84
N PRO A 230 3.65 -10.97 -13.65
CA PRO A 230 4.33 -10.15 -14.64
C PRO A 230 3.34 -9.61 -15.70
N LEU A 231 3.14 -8.29 -15.70
CA LEU A 231 2.30 -7.58 -16.67
C LEU A 231 3.14 -6.60 -17.50
N PRO A 232 2.72 -6.27 -18.74
CA PRO A 232 3.32 -5.19 -19.51
C PRO A 232 3.26 -3.85 -18.77
N ALA A 233 4.32 -3.04 -18.88
CA ALA A 233 4.37 -1.71 -18.24
C ALA A 233 3.29 -0.72 -18.73
N THR A 234 2.62 -1.06 -19.84
CA THR A 234 1.53 -0.26 -20.44
C THR A 234 0.15 -0.61 -19.90
N GLU A 235 0.02 -1.68 -19.12
CA GLU A 235 -1.24 -2.09 -18.51
C GLU A 235 -1.49 -1.28 -17.24
N SER A 236 -2.68 -0.73 -17.08
CA SER A 236 -3.11 0.00 -15.87
C SER A 236 -3.58 -0.96 -14.77
N LEU A 237 -3.72 -0.46 -13.54
CA LEU A 237 -4.28 -1.23 -12.44
C LEU A 237 -5.68 -1.78 -12.74
N ALA A 238 -6.54 -0.98 -13.37
CA ALA A 238 -7.89 -1.40 -13.72
C ALA A 238 -7.91 -2.45 -14.84
N GLU A 239 -7.03 -2.36 -15.84
CA GLU A 239 -6.90 -3.42 -16.85
C GLU A 239 -6.43 -4.72 -16.23
N ALA A 240 -5.39 -4.63 -15.38
CA ALA A 240 -4.81 -5.75 -14.67
C ALA A 240 -5.84 -6.44 -13.78
N VAL A 241 -6.46 -5.74 -12.83
CA VAL A 241 -7.30 -6.35 -11.80
C VAL A 241 -8.68 -6.73 -12.35
N CYS A 242 -9.26 -5.91 -13.23
CA CYS A 242 -10.67 -6.09 -13.63
C CYS A 242 -10.84 -6.98 -14.86
N CYS A 243 -9.80 -7.11 -15.68
CA CYS A 243 -9.91 -7.66 -17.03
C CYS A 243 -8.84 -8.67 -17.42
N ASP A 244 -7.86 -9.00 -16.58
CA ASP A 244 -6.83 -9.99 -16.91
C ASP A 244 -7.08 -11.32 -16.18
N ASN A 245 -7.16 -12.43 -16.89
CA ASN A 245 -7.42 -13.73 -16.25
C ASN A 245 -6.29 -14.22 -15.34
N ARG A 246 -5.07 -13.71 -15.50
CA ARG A 246 -3.91 -14.10 -14.69
C ARG A 246 -4.00 -13.50 -13.29
N THR A 247 -4.76 -12.42 -13.13
CA THR A 247 -4.85 -11.66 -11.89
C THR A 247 -6.11 -11.91 -11.09
N VAL A 248 -7.10 -12.64 -11.61
CA VAL A 248 -8.41 -12.89 -10.95
C VAL A 248 -8.30 -13.44 -9.53
N ALA A 249 -7.22 -14.15 -9.20
CA ALA A 249 -6.96 -14.65 -7.85
C ALA A 249 -6.40 -13.58 -6.88
N TYR A 250 -6.13 -12.37 -7.37
CA TYR A 250 -5.49 -11.27 -6.65
C TYR A 250 -6.38 -10.03 -6.70
N ALA A 251 -6.46 -9.34 -5.57
CA ALA A 251 -7.12 -8.04 -5.47
C ALA A 251 -6.15 -6.90 -5.85
N GLU A 252 -6.68 -5.70 -6.03
CA GLU A 252 -5.90 -4.47 -6.01
C GLU A 252 -5.16 -4.30 -4.66
N PRO A 253 -4.15 -3.42 -4.58
CA PRO A 253 -3.46 -3.16 -3.32
C PRO A 253 -4.41 -2.82 -2.17
N ARG A 254 -4.30 -3.55 -1.07
CA ARG A 254 -5.07 -3.29 0.15
C ARG A 254 -4.88 -1.84 0.59
N PHE A 255 -5.96 -1.17 0.96
CA PHE A 255 -6.03 0.24 1.34
C PHE A 255 -5.77 1.25 0.22
N LEU A 256 -5.82 0.85 -1.07
CA LEU A 256 -5.70 1.78 -2.20
C LEU A 256 -6.61 3.01 -2.06
N TYR A 257 -7.84 2.80 -1.57
CA TYR A 257 -8.83 3.86 -1.35
C TYR A 257 -8.36 4.96 -0.37
N GLN A 258 -7.34 4.71 0.47
CA GLN A 258 -6.77 5.68 1.41
C GLN A 258 -5.62 6.49 0.82
N ALA A 259 -5.03 6.07 -0.31
CA ALA A 259 -3.88 6.74 -0.87
C ALA A 259 -4.17 8.24 -1.11
N PRO A 260 -3.24 9.18 -0.85
CA PRO A 260 -3.56 10.62 -0.85
C PRO A 260 -4.15 11.16 -2.16
N ASP A 261 -3.74 10.59 -3.29
CA ASP A 261 -4.25 10.88 -4.63
C ASP A 261 -5.62 10.25 -4.90
N ILE A 262 -6.01 9.21 -4.15
CA ILE A 262 -7.32 8.56 -4.23
C ILE A 262 -8.29 9.13 -3.19
N ALA A 263 -7.93 9.08 -1.91
CA ALA A 263 -8.65 9.67 -0.78
C ALA A 263 -10.17 9.47 -0.88
N LEU A 264 -10.63 8.23 -1.11
CA LEU A 264 -11.97 7.90 -1.59
C LEU A 264 -13.07 8.65 -0.85
N TYR A 265 -13.05 8.64 0.48
CA TYR A 265 -14.09 9.24 1.32
C TYR A 265 -14.20 10.77 1.21
N SER A 266 -13.14 11.45 0.76
CA SER A 266 -13.19 12.89 0.44
C SER A 266 -13.87 13.19 -0.89
N ARG A 267 -14.06 12.16 -1.73
CA ARG A 267 -14.61 12.24 -3.09
C ARG A 267 -15.99 11.60 -3.21
N LEU A 268 -16.52 11.03 -2.13
CA LEU A 268 -17.88 10.49 -2.09
C LEU A 268 -18.90 11.63 -1.98
N ASP A 269 -20.07 11.39 -2.55
CA ASP A 269 -21.21 12.29 -2.42
C ASP A 269 -21.61 12.41 -0.94
N ALA A 270 -22.12 13.59 -0.53
CA ALA A 270 -22.55 13.82 0.86
C ALA A 270 -23.66 12.87 1.34
N GLY A 271 -24.39 12.26 0.39
CA GLY A 271 -25.42 11.25 0.64
C GLY A 271 -24.96 9.86 0.18
N VAL A 272 -25.66 9.31 -0.82
CA VAL A 272 -25.38 7.98 -1.36
C VAL A 272 -24.58 8.11 -2.65
N THR A 273 -23.38 7.56 -2.68
CA THR A 273 -22.57 7.48 -3.90
C THR A 273 -22.93 6.24 -4.69
N THR A 274 -23.09 6.39 -6.01
CA THR A 274 -23.18 5.23 -6.92
C THR A 274 -21.79 4.91 -7.47
N PHE A 275 -21.41 3.64 -7.41
CA PHE A 275 -20.19 3.08 -7.98
C PHE A 275 -20.53 2.36 -9.28
N TYR A 276 -19.73 2.56 -10.32
CA TYR A 276 -20.02 2.06 -11.66
C TYR A 276 -18.92 1.15 -12.17
N ASP A 277 -19.30 0.21 -13.02
CA ASP A 277 -18.38 -0.69 -13.70
C ASP A 277 -17.34 0.10 -14.52
N SER A 278 -16.05 -0.18 -14.28
CA SER A 278 -14.93 0.51 -14.94
C SER A 278 -14.80 0.24 -16.44
N VAL A 279 -15.55 -0.72 -17.00
CA VAL A 279 -15.60 -1.05 -18.43
C VAL A 279 -16.88 -0.50 -19.03
N CYS A 280 -18.04 -0.99 -18.60
CA CYS A 280 -19.31 -0.71 -19.26
C CYS A 280 -20.15 0.40 -18.61
N GLY A 281 -19.77 0.88 -17.42
CA GLY A 281 -20.46 1.98 -16.74
C GLY A 281 -21.81 1.63 -16.14
N LEU A 282 -22.13 0.33 -15.96
CA LEU A 282 -23.32 -0.09 -15.23
C LEU A 282 -23.23 0.30 -13.75
N PRO A 283 -24.32 0.76 -13.10
CA PRO A 283 -24.31 1.00 -11.66
C PRO A 283 -24.24 -0.34 -10.92
N LEU A 284 -23.21 -0.52 -10.08
CA LEU A 284 -22.93 -1.77 -9.39
C LEU A 284 -23.32 -1.71 -7.91
N PHE A 285 -22.94 -0.61 -7.25
CA PHE A 285 -23.17 -0.42 -5.82
C PHE A 285 -23.67 0.99 -5.51
N ARG A 286 -24.44 1.13 -4.44
CA ARG A 286 -24.92 2.40 -3.90
C ARG A 286 -24.65 2.41 -2.40
N ALA A 287 -23.72 3.25 -1.95
CA ALA A 287 -23.31 3.28 -0.55
C ALA A 287 -23.08 4.71 -0.03
N PRO A 288 -23.33 4.95 1.27
CA PRO A 288 -23.90 4.01 2.24
C PRO A 288 -25.43 3.85 2.07
N LEU A 289 -25.98 2.66 2.34
CA LEU A 289 -27.44 2.44 2.48
C LEU A 289 -27.73 1.65 3.75
N ASN A 290 -28.77 2.07 4.49
CA ASN A 290 -29.13 1.51 5.81
C ASN A 290 -28.01 1.55 6.86
N ARG A 291 -27.01 2.42 6.66
CA ARG A 291 -25.93 2.71 7.61
C ARG A 291 -25.38 4.11 7.36
N SER A 292 -24.58 4.62 8.28
CA SER A 292 -23.88 5.89 8.10
C SER A 292 -22.67 5.75 7.18
N LEU A 293 -22.20 6.87 6.61
CA LEU A 293 -20.95 6.91 5.86
C LEU A 293 -19.76 6.45 6.71
N ALA A 294 -19.76 6.80 8.01
CA ALA A 294 -18.74 6.35 8.96
C ALA A 294 -18.76 4.83 9.15
N ALA A 295 -19.94 4.20 9.20
CA ALA A 295 -20.05 2.74 9.30
C ALA A 295 -19.61 2.04 8.00
N PHE A 296 -19.89 2.62 6.83
CA PHE A 296 -19.34 2.12 5.56
C PHE A 296 -17.81 2.23 5.52
N LYS A 297 -17.27 3.35 6.00
CA LYS A 297 -15.83 3.54 6.13
C LYS A 297 -15.20 2.53 7.08
N ALA A 298 -15.77 2.33 8.27
CA ALA A 298 -15.26 1.38 9.25
C ALA A 298 -15.19 -0.05 8.70
N ASP A 299 -16.24 -0.50 8.01
CA ASP A 299 -16.30 -1.84 7.37
C ASP A 299 -15.22 -1.98 6.27
N THR A 300 -15.01 -0.91 5.50
CA THR A 300 -13.94 -0.85 4.48
C THR A 300 -12.54 -0.78 5.09
N ASP A 301 -12.36 -0.10 6.22
CA ASP A 301 -11.11 -0.01 6.99
C ASP A 301 -10.75 -1.35 7.63
N GLU A 302 -11.72 -2.05 8.20
CA GLU A 302 -11.55 -3.38 8.80
C GLU A 302 -10.96 -4.37 7.77
N HIS A 303 -11.53 -4.38 6.57
CA HIS A 303 -11.19 -5.39 5.57
C HIS A 303 -10.13 -4.93 4.56
N GLY A 304 -9.93 -3.63 4.40
CA GLY A 304 -8.91 -3.05 3.52
C GLY A 304 -9.31 -2.86 2.06
N TRP A 305 -10.58 -3.09 1.72
CA TRP A 305 -11.19 -2.76 0.43
C TRP A 305 -12.65 -2.32 0.62
N PRO A 306 -13.20 -1.47 -0.27
CA PRO A 306 -14.62 -1.11 -0.25
C PRO A 306 -15.53 -2.32 -0.02
N SER A 307 -16.17 -2.32 1.14
CA SER A 307 -16.97 -3.46 1.62
C SER A 307 -18.45 -3.10 1.66
N PHE A 308 -19.23 -3.73 0.78
CA PHE A 308 -20.66 -3.47 0.60
C PHE A 308 -21.52 -4.53 1.28
N ARG A 309 -22.69 -4.12 1.78
CA ARG A 309 -23.70 -5.00 2.37
C ARG A 309 -24.89 -5.17 1.42
N THR A 310 -25.76 -6.14 1.68
CA THR A 310 -26.84 -6.54 0.75
C THR A 310 -27.69 -5.38 0.22
N ALA A 311 -28.01 -4.39 1.06
CA ALA A 311 -28.82 -3.23 0.65
C ALA A 311 -28.11 -2.30 -0.35
N GLU A 312 -26.78 -2.39 -0.45
CA GLU A 312 -25.94 -1.52 -1.28
C GLU A 312 -25.63 -2.14 -2.64
N VAL A 313 -26.00 -3.41 -2.87
CA VAL A 313 -25.74 -4.12 -4.13
C VAL A 313 -26.87 -3.88 -5.12
N VAL A 314 -26.53 -3.42 -6.33
CA VAL A 314 -27.48 -3.37 -7.45
C VAL A 314 -27.55 -4.78 -8.06
N ALA A 315 -28.37 -5.64 -7.47
CA ALA A 315 -28.50 -7.06 -7.86
C ALA A 315 -28.86 -7.27 -9.35
N ALA A 316 -29.47 -6.27 -9.99
CA ALA A 316 -29.73 -6.29 -11.43
C ALA A 316 -28.45 -6.25 -12.27
N ASN A 317 -27.31 -5.78 -11.75
CA ASN A 317 -26.06 -5.59 -12.50
C ASN A 317 -24.87 -6.36 -11.94
N VAL A 318 -24.94 -6.83 -10.68
CA VAL A 318 -23.91 -7.62 -10.01
C VAL A 318 -24.26 -9.10 -10.06
N VAL A 319 -23.30 -9.92 -10.49
CA VAL A 319 -23.36 -11.38 -10.50
C VAL A 319 -22.44 -11.88 -9.39
N THR A 320 -22.96 -12.75 -8.52
CA THR A 320 -22.20 -13.34 -7.41
C THR A 320 -22.20 -14.85 -7.56
N ASP A 321 -21.02 -15.44 -7.77
CA ASP A 321 -20.85 -16.87 -7.69
C ASP A 321 -20.53 -17.26 -6.24
N VAL A 322 -21.55 -17.74 -5.54
CA VAL A 322 -21.42 -18.15 -4.13
C VAL A 322 -20.52 -19.36 -3.91
N LYS A 323 -20.20 -20.15 -4.95
CA LYS A 323 -19.32 -21.32 -4.83
C LYS A 323 -17.85 -20.93 -4.91
N SER A 324 -17.50 -20.10 -5.88
CA SER A 324 -16.12 -19.61 -6.05
C SER A 324 -15.82 -18.40 -5.18
N GLY A 325 -16.84 -17.67 -4.73
CA GLY A 325 -16.70 -16.39 -4.06
C GLY A 325 -16.40 -15.24 -5.02
N LEU A 326 -16.33 -15.46 -6.34
CA LEU A 326 -16.04 -14.40 -7.30
C LEU A 326 -17.28 -13.54 -7.59
N VAL A 327 -17.03 -12.24 -7.76
CA VAL A 327 -18.05 -11.25 -8.10
C VAL A 327 -17.68 -10.61 -9.42
N SER A 328 -18.65 -10.54 -10.33
CA SER A 328 -18.51 -9.90 -11.63
C SER A 328 -19.71 -9.02 -11.94
N SER A 329 -19.56 -8.12 -12.90
CA SER A 329 -20.70 -7.39 -13.44
C SER A 329 -21.39 -8.20 -14.54
N ARG A 330 -22.63 -7.82 -14.87
CA ARG A 330 -23.35 -8.40 -16.02
C ARG A 330 -22.67 -8.15 -17.37
N CYS A 331 -21.75 -7.19 -17.47
CA CYS A 331 -20.97 -6.99 -18.69
C CYS A 331 -19.65 -7.77 -18.70
N GLY A 332 -19.41 -8.62 -17.67
CA GLY A 332 -18.30 -9.57 -17.62
C GLY A 332 -17.02 -9.04 -16.95
N THR A 333 -17.05 -7.86 -16.35
CA THR A 333 -15.92 -7.30 -15.61
C THR A 333 -15.75 -8.01 -14.27
N HIS A 334 -14.53 -8.38 -13.89
CA HIS A 334 -14.24 -8.84 -12.52
C HIS A 334 -14.31 -7.67 -11.54
N LEU A 335 -14.96 -7.85 -10.38
CA LEU A 335 -15.21 -6.78 -9.41
C LEU A 335 -14.57 -7.00 -8.04
N GLY A 336 -14.21 -8.25 -7.72
CA GLY A 336 -13.67 -8.65 -6.43
C GLY A 336 -14.35 -9.91 -5.89
N SER A 337 -14.51 -9.98 -4.56
CA SER A 337 -14.93 -11.20 -3.87
C SER A 337 -16.16 -11.05 -2.97
N TYR A 338 -16.96 -12.11 -2.87
CA TYR A 338 -18.05 -12.28 -1.93
C TYR A 338 -17.55 -13.07 -0.72
N LEU A 339 -17.47 -12.41 0.43
CA LEU A 339 -16.82 -12.90 1.64
C LEU A 339 -17.69 -12.66 2.88
N PRO A 340 -18.78 -13.44 3.07
CA PRO A 340 -19.66 -13.30 4.24
C PRO A 340 -18.89 -13.37 5.56
N ASP A 341 -19.36 -12.63 6.55
CA ASP A 341 -18.79 -12.56 7.89
C ASP A 341 -19.91 -12.65 8.96
N GLY A 342 -19.56 -12.42 10.23
CA GLY A 342 -20.51 -12.45 11.35
C GLY A 342 -21.64 -11.42 11.25
N ALA A 343 -21.49 -10.37 10.44
CA ALA A 343 -22.52 -9.38 10.16
C ALA A 343 -23.36 -9.71 8.91
N GLY A 344 -23.06 -10.81 8.22
CA GLY A 344 -23.83 -11.36 7.11
C GLY A 344 -23.12 -11.25 5.75
N PRO A 345 -23.88 -11.22 4.64
CA PRO A 345 -23.33 -11.10 3.29
C PRO A 345 -22.46 -9.84 3.12
N ARG A 346 -21.27 -9.99 2.53
CA ARG A 346 -20.33 -8.90 2.28
C ARG A 346 -19.66 -9.05 0.92
N TRP A 347 -19.63 -7.95 0.17
CA TRP A 347 -18.96 -7.83 -1.12
C TRP A 347 -17.73 -6.94 -0.94
N CYS A 348 -16.54 -7.55 -0.99
CA CYS A 348 -15.24 -6.92 -0.86
C CYS A 348 -14.69 -6.61 -2.27
N MET A 349 -14.82 -5.36 -2.71
CA MET A 349 -14.66 -4.97 -4.11
C MET A 349 -13.36 -4.21 -4.37
N ASP A 350 -12.75 -4.45 -5.52
CA ASP A 350 -11.62 -3.68 -6.02
C ASP A 350 -12.12 -2.31 -6.49
N LEU A 351 -11.66 -1.24 -5.85
CA LEU A 351 -12.01 0.13 -6.20
C LEU A 351 -11.73 0.41 -7.68
N SER A 352 -10.64 -0.12 -8.23
CA SER A 352 -10.28 0.03 -9.64
C SER A 352 -11.33 -0.51 -10.60
N CYS A 353 -12.16 -1.46 -10.17
CA CYS A 353 -13.19 -2.11 -10.99
C CYS A 353 -14.59 -1.51 -10.83
N ILE A 354 -14.77 -0.68 -9.82
CA ILE A 354 -16.03 0.02 -9.51
C ILE A 354 -15.91 1.56 -9.60
N ALA A 355 -14.81 2.04 -10.19
CA ALA A 355 -14.52 3.46 -10.38
C ALA A 355 -14.93 4.00 -11.76
N GLY A 356 -15.76 3.27 -12.51
CA GLY A 356 -16.30 3.75 -13.78
C GLY A 356 -17.18 4.99 -13.64
N SER A 357 -17.53 5.55 -14.78
CA SER A 357 -18.56 6.58 -14.93
C SER A 357 -19.81 5.97 -15.59
N PRO A 358 -20.99 6.62 -15.45
CA PRO A 358 -22.21 6.15 -16.10
C PRO A 358 -22.03 6.01 -17.61
N ALA A 359 -22.57 4.93 -18.19
CA ALA A 359 -22.65 4.75 -19.63
C ALA A 359 -23.33 5.97 -20.28
N GLY A 360 -22.63 6.68 -21.16
CA GLY A 360 -23.15 7.86 -21.88
C GLY A 360 -22.78 9.24 -21.31
N SER A 361 -21.94 9.34 -20.25
CA SER A 361 -21.43 10.62 -19.77
C SER A 361 -20.39 11.24 -20.74
N PRO A 362 -20.49 12.53 -21.11
CA PRO A 362 -19.59 13.18 -22.06
C PRO A 362 -18.27 13.57 -21.39
N ALA A 363 -17.38 12.59 -21.19
CA ALA A 363 -15.96 12.83 -20.90
C ALA A 363 -15.06 12.57 -22.12
N SER A 364 -15.64 12.58 -23.33
CA SER A 364 -14.94 12.27 -24.59
C SER A 364 -15.16 13.33 -25.69
N GLN A 365 -15.11 14.61 -25.37
CA GLN A 365 -14.92 15.65 -26.39
C GLN A 365 -13.85 16.61 -25.88
N GLY A 366 -12.62 16.41 -26.35
CA GLY A 366 -11.56 17.40 -26.18
C GLY A 366 -12.03 18.70 -26.81
N THR A 367 -11.83 19.80 -26.09
CA THR A 367 -12.10 21.15 -26.54
C THR A 367 -11.34 21.39 -27.85
N ALA A 368 -12.06 21.39 -28.98
CA ALA A 368 -11.55 21.93 -30.23
C ALA A 368 -11.39 23.44 -30.04
N VAL A 369 -10.15 23.87 -29.82
CA VAL A 369 -9.79 25.28 -29.92
C VAL A 369 -9.91 25.66 -31.39
N THR A 370 -10.83 26.57 -31.66
CA THR A 370 -11.05 27.23 -32.94
C THR A 370 -9.82 28.05 -33.33
N ALA A 371 -9.25 27.76 -34.50
CA ALA A 371 -8.40 28.71 -35.22
C ALA A 371 -9.27 29.33 -36.32
N ALA A 372 -9.72 30.57 -36.10
CA ALA A 372 -10.28 31.42 -37.13
C ALA A 372 -9.12 32.01 -37.96
N ALA A 373 -9.27 31.97 -39.28
CA ALA A 373 -8.49 32.72 -40.26
C ALA A 373 -9.23 34.01 -40.63
#